data_AF-A0A6J0C8A7-F1
#
_entry.id   AF-A0A6J0C8A7-F1
#
_cell.length_a   1.000
_cell.length_b   1.000
_cell.length_c   1.000
_cell.angle_alpha   90.00
_cell.angle_beta   90.00
_cell.angle_gamma   90.00
#
_symmetry.space_group_name_H-M   'P 1'
#
loop_
_entity.id
_entity.type
_entity.pdbx_description
1 polymer ?
#
loop_
_entity_poly.entity_id
_entity_poly.type
_entity_poly.pdbx_seq_one_letter_code
_entity_poly.pdbx_strand_id
1 'polypeptide(L)'
;MWLRSHVSVFLIFFLESLLLLNGSVSSASSDSGLESSLLSRVSTWDCSSDTDCTISNSSCVDGYCECAGGYMYNANMTSCILVATAYGDSCTEILQCSTYLLTGGVCEDSVCTCGDGYHYIHGRCYASSGLGEACEADVNCYVNADNEATSCVDGVCVCSDGFYQREYRTCRRGGYSEGDECAVDIDCQFENGVCNSSYVCTYDTTVNTTTTRLDVEGRVTRSLGRDDENATVGTECVSNDNCSTLANSKCGAAGTCICNRAYFASSDLSTCVPEIGEECSDDDDVTITNSLCRNGTWSCGYSTVTSLTQKICRKTTKVYNYSCLWDEQCYIFGPDASCQSKRCLCDEGSHWVEEELFCWVNKGIGESCQADEDCYVEDLDVELSCSNSVCTCPNGTSANSDNTLCKSDNAELGDVCEEDSDCTAANSACVDLVCTCPDYYYEVDEACAAGINATCSSDSDCSVANSTCTDDLVCACGDDFVSDESTSCLPVATYGESCESDIQCSTTLSNTYCAVVTSTTDAEETNTTSCDCESDYHYSYGACYLKSAIGDSCSTLADCYVETGSEYVVCRSGVCACTWDATASSTTACVISTSDAASFFLSTWLGLILLSVKICLV
;
A
#
# COMPACT_ATOMS: atom_id res chain seq x y z
N MET A 1 -7.19 -32.27 -43.79
CA MET A 1 -7.47 -31.42 -44.97
C MET A 1 -7.71 -30.03 -44.40
N TRP A 2 -6.95 -29.01 -44.84
CA TRP A 2 -6.71 -27.68 -44.21
C TRP A 2 -5.45 -27.57 -43.35
N LEU A 3 -4.31 -27.48 -44.03
CA LEU A 3 -3.07 -26.85 -43.58
C LEU A 3 -2.37 -26.36 -44.85
N ARG A 4 -2.60 -25.09 -45.22
CA ARG A 4 -1.86 -24.31 -46.24
C ARG A 4 -2.58 -22.97 -46.47
N SER A 5 -2.29 -21.95 -45.66
CA SER A 5 -2.57 -20.55 -46.06
C SER A 5 -1.82 -19.46 -45.27
N HIS A 6 -0.65 -19.74 -44.70
CA HIS A 6 0.16 -18.70 -44.01
C HIS A 6 1.56 -18.48 -44.60
N VAL A 7 1.95 -19.24 -45.64
CA VAL A 7 3.29 -19.11 -46.26
C VAL A 7 3.31 -18.11 -47.43
N SER A 8 2.15 -17.73 -47.99
CA SER A 8 2.09 -16.83 -49.16
C SER A 8 2.07 -15.34 -48.82
N VAL A 9 1.80 -14.94 -47.57
CA VAL A 9 1.75 -13.52 -47.17
C VAL A 9 3.15 -13.00 -46.79
N PHE A 10 4.00 -13.85 -46.21
CA PHE A 10 5.39 -13.50 -45.87
C PHE A 10 6.30 -13.33 -47.10
N LEU A 11 5.99 -14.02 -48.21
CA LEU A 11 6.82 -13.98 -49.42
C LEU A 11 6.57 -12.72 -50.28
N ILE A 12 5.46 -12.01 -50.07
CA ILE A 12 5.14 -10.75 -50.78
C ILE A 12 5.79 -9.56 -50.05
N PHE A 13 5.83 -9.57 -48.71
CA PHE A 13 6.53 -8.55 -47.93
C PHE A 13 8.06 -8.59 -48.08
N PHE A 14 8.64 -9.76 -48.41
CA PHE A 14 10.09 -9.89 -48.63
C PHE A 14 10.55 -9.43 -50.02
N LEU A 15 9.64 -9.26 -50.99
CA LEU A 15 9.97 -8.90 -52.38
C LEU A 15 9.88 -7.39 -52.65
N GLU A 16 9.21 -6.60 -51.80
CA GLU A 16 9.21 -5.14 -51.89
C GLU A 16 10.44 -4.49 -51.21
N SER A 17 11.09 -5.18 -50.27
CA SER A 17 12.33 -4.70 -49.63
C SER A 17 13.62 -4.93 -50.45
N LEU A 18 13.52 -5.60 -51.60
CA LEU A 18 14.67 -5.95 -52.46
C LEU A 18 14.83 -5.04 -53.69
N LEU A 19 14.01 -3.99 -53.84
CA LEU A 19 14.06 -3.04 -54.96
C LEU A 19 14.60 -1.64 -54.62
N LEU A 20 15.09 -1.41 -53.39
CA LEU A 20 15.68 -0.12 -52.98
C LEU A 20 17.20 -0.13 -52.74
N LEU A 21 17.91 -1.17 -53.17
CA LEU A 21 19.38 -1.23 -53.10
C LEU A 21 19.99 -1.47 -54.48
N ASN A 22 20.00 -0.43 -55.32
CA ASN A 22 20.92 -0.32 -56.45
C ASN A 22 21.28 1.15 -56.67
N GLY A 23 22.20 1.64 -55.84
CA GLY A 23 22.94 2.88 -56.05
C GLY A 23 24.42 2.60 -55.82
N SER A 24 25.19 2.55 -56.90
CA SER A 24 26.62 2.26 -56.95
C SER A 24 27.46 3.26 -56.16
N VAL A 25 28.14 2.81 -55.10
CA VAL A 25 29.24 3.56 -54.46
C VAL A 25 30.54 3.20 -55.16
N SER A 26 31.09 4.15 -55.90
CA SER A 26 32.46 4.12 -56.39
C SER A 26 33.37 4.74 -55.33
N SER A 27 34.44 4.03 -55.00
CA SER A 27 35.50 4.45 -54.09
C SER A 27 36.16 5.76 -54.54
N ALA A 28 36.22 6.76 -53.64
CA ALA A 28 37.17 7.87 -53.72
C ALA A 28 37.65 8.23 -52.30
N SER A 29 38.95 8.46 -52.21
CA SER A 29 39.81 8.59 -51.04
C SER A 29 39.65 9.89 -50.26
N SER A 30 39.80 9.78 -48.93
CA SER A 30 40.38 10.76 -47.98
C SER A 30 40.28 12.25 -48.32
N ASP A 31 39.36 12.96 -47.67
CA ASP A 31 39.61 14.32 -47.20
C ASP A 31 38.78 14.64 -45.95
N SER A 32 39.39 15.37 -45.03
CA SER A 32 38.90 15.74 -43.70
C SER A 32 37.96 16.94 -43.78
N GLY A 33 36.71 16.79 -43.32
CA GLY A 33 35.79 17.92 -43.10
C GLY A 33 34.35 17.67 -43.56
N LEU A 34 33.61 16.77 -42.90
CA LEU A 34 32.17 16.62 -43.15
C LEU A 34 31.42 15.96 -41.96
N GLU A 35 31.46 16.54 -40.77
CA GLU A 35 30.64 16.12 -39.62
C GLU A 35 29.69 17.21 -39.10
N SER A 36 29.11 18.03 -39.99
CA SER A 36 28.16 19.07 -39.57
C SER A 36 26.90 19.21 -40.46
N SER A 37 26.60 18.25 -41.35
CA SER A 37 25.50 18.43 -42.32
C SER A 37 24.45 17.32 -42.38
N LEU A 38 24.41 16.39 -41.42
CA LEU A 38 23.49 15.24 -41.48
C LEU A 38 22.20 15.37 -40.63
N LEU A 39 21.96 16.52 -39.99
CA LEU A 39 20.80 16.72 -39.10
C LEU A 39 19.83 17.84 -39.50
N SER A 40 20.07 18.59 -40.59
CA SER A 40 19.00 19.42 -41.17
C SER A 40 18.22 18.57 -42.17
N ARG A 41 16.94 18.30 -41.89
CA ARG A 41 16.04 17.82 -42.95
C ARG A 41 15.97 18.94 -43.98
N VAL A 42 16.69 18.80 -45.08
CA VAL A 42 16.68 19.78 -46.19
C VAL A 42 15.24 19.90 -46.68
N SER A 43 14.69 21.09 -46.54
CA SER A 43 13.35 21.40 -47.04
C SER A 43 13.32 21.24 -48.56
N THR A 44 12.27 20.60 -49.07
CA THR A 44 12.04 20.47 -50.53
C THR A 44 10.97 21.44 -51.01
N TRP A 45 10.61 22.43 -50.18
CA TRP A 45 9.63 23.46 -50.54
C TRP A 45 10.32 24.65 -51.17
N ASP A 46 10.26 24.69 -52.50
CA ASP A 46 10.78 25.79 -53.30
C ASP A 46 10.09 27.12 -52.94
N CYS A 47 10.88 28.19 -52.87
CA CYS A 47 10.40 29.54 -52.65
C CYS A 47 11.18 30.55 -53.51
N SER A 48 10.54 31.67 -53.82
CA SER A 48 11.18 32.82 -54.48
C SER A 48 11.32 34.03 -53.55
N SER A 49 10.52 34.06 -52.47
CA SER A 49 10.57 35.08 -51.43
C SER A 49 9.96 34.56 -50.12
N ASP A 50 10.22 35.26 -49.00
CA ASP A 50 9.73 34.86 -47.67
C ASP A 50 8.20 34.72 -47.59
N THR A 51 7.44 35.39 -48.45
CA THR A 51 5.97 35.27 -48.48
C THR A 51 5.47 33.91 -48.97
N ASP A 52 6.32 33.16 -49.68
CA ASP A 52 5.99 31.82 -50.16
C ASP A 52 6.02 30.79 -49.01
N CYS A 53 6.69 31.13 -47.91
CA CYS A 53 6.85 30.27 -46.74
C CYS A 53 5.71 30.51 -45.74
N THR A 54 4.66 29.68 -45.81
CA THR A 54 3.45 29.86 -45.00
C THR A 54 3.58 29.40 -43.54
N ILE A 55 4.65 28.67 -43.20
CA ILE A 55 4.91 28.20 -41.84
C ILE A 55 5.48 29.35 -41.01
N SER A 56 4.95 29.56 -39.81
CA SER A 56 5.48 30.57 -38.88
C SER A 56 6.92 30.29 -38.51
N ASN A 57 7.75 31.34 -38.43
CA ASN A 57 9.20 31.25 -38.24
C ASN A 57 9.93 30.49 -39.37
N SER A 58 9.47 30.60 -40.61
CA SER A 58 10.23 30.17 -41.79
C SER A 58 10.47 31.32 -42.77
N SER A 59 11.59 31.27 -43.48
CA SER A 59 12.04 32.27 -44.46
C SER A 59 12.63 31.58 -45.69
N CYS A 60 12.70 32.29 -46.81
CA CYS A 60 13.23 31.76 -48.06
C CYS A 60 14.76 31.89 -48.11
N VAL A 61 15.46 30.78 -47.95
CA VAL A 61 16.93 30.70 -47.93
C VAL A 61 17.39 29.80 -49.08
N ASP A 62 18.27 30.33 -49.93
CA ASP A 62 18.83 29.61 -51.10
C ASP A 62 17.78 28.92 -52.02
N GLY A 63 16.58 29.50 -52.10
CA GLY A 63 15.48 29.01 -52.94
C GLY A 63 14.57 27.98 -52.26
N TYR A 64 14.77 27.69 -50.97
CA TYR A 64 13.94 26.78 -50.19
C TYR A 64 13.43 27.44 -48.90
N CYS A 65 12.22 27.07 -48.47
CA CYS A 65 11.72 27.52 -47.18
C CYS A 65 12.47 26.81 -46.05
N GLU A 66 13.12 27.57 -45.17
CA GLU A 66 13.84 27.05 -44.01
C GLU A 66 13.31 27.69 -42.73
N CYS A 67 13.30 26.93 -41.63
CA CYS A 67 12.99 27.50 -40.31
C CYS A 67 14.07 28.50 -39.89
N ALA A 68 13.67 29.54 -39.17
CA ALA A 68 14.57 30.51 -38.57
C ALA A 68 15.58 29.84 -37.65
N GLY A 69 16.75 30.46 -37.48
CA GLY A 69 17.80 29.97 -36.58
C GLY A 69 17.26 29.61 -35.18
N GLY A 70 17.64 28.44 -34.67
CA GLY A 70 17.13 27.91 -33.39
C GLY A 70 15.80 27.16 -33.50
N TYR A 71 15.19 27.11 -34.68
CA TYR A 71 13.99 26.31 -34.96
C TYR A 71 14.29 25.21 -35.98
N MET A 72 13.53 24.12 -35.90
CA MET A 72 13.56 23.02 -36.85
C MET A 72 12.15 22.61 -37.23
N TYR A 73 12.00 21.95 -38.38
CA TYR A 73 10.72 21.37 -38.75
C TYR A 73 10.32 20.25 -37.79
N ASN A 74 9.06 20.25 -37.40
CA ASN A 74 8.44 19.13 -36.72
C ASN A 74 8.39 17.89 -37.63
N ALA A 75 8.09 16.70 -37.10
CA ALA A 75 8.16 15.44 -37.83
C ALA A 75 7.32 15.42 -39.12
N ASN A 76 6.19 16.12 -39.12
CA ASN A 76 5.27 16.23 -40.26
C ASN A 76 5.58 17.43 -41.19
N MET A 77 6.62 18.22 -40.90
CA MET A 77 7.01 19.42 -41.66
C MET A 77 5.89 20.47 -41.77
N THR A 78 5.03 20.57 -40.76
CA THR A 78 3.88 21.49 -40.69
C THR A 78 4.12 22.73 -39.82
N SER A 79 5.12 22.67 -38.93
CA SER A 79 5.46 23.76 -38.03
C SER A 79 6.96 23.81 -37.75
N CYS A 80 7.47 25.01 -37.45
CA CYS A 80 8.82 25.20 -36.93
C CYS A 80 8.77 25.16 -35.40
N ILE A 81 9.39 24.15 -34.80
CA ILE A 81 9.50 23.94 -33.36
C ILE A 81 10.92 24.26 -32.88
N LEU A 82 11.06 24.67 -31.62
CA LEU A 82 12.37 25.05 -31.06
C LEU A 82 13.31 23.85 -30.96
N VAL A 83 14.57 24.04 -31.36
CA VAL A 83 15.62 23.04 -31.13
C VAL A 83 15.97 23.06 -29.65
N ALA A 84 15.99 21.90 -28.99
CA ALA A 84 16.46 21.83 -27.61
C ALA A 84 17.95 22.21 -27.54
N THR A 85 18.36 22.85 -26.45
CA THR A 85 19.72 23.33 -26.21
C THR A 85 20.29 22.85 -24.88
N ALA A 86 19.47 22.22 -24.04
CA ALA A 86 19.87 21.62 -22.78
C ALA A 86 18.96 20.43 -22.42
N TYR A 87 19.44 19.59 -21.51
CA TYR A 87 18.59 18.66 -20.79
C TYR A 87 17.58 19.41 -19.91
N GLY A 88 16.33 18.96 -19.90
CA GLY A 88 15.23 19.61 -19.19
C GLY A 88 14.52 20.72 -19.98
N ASP A 89 14.91 20.97 -21.23
CA ASP A 89 14.23 21.95 -22.09
C ASP A 89 12.80 21.49 -22.40
N SER A 90 11.87 22.43 -22.51
CA SER A 90 10.49 22.14 -22.90
C SER A 90 10.42 21.60 -24.34
N CYS A 91 9.64 20.56 -24.55
CA CYS A 91 9.49 19.93 -25.86
C CYS A 91 8.04 19.54 -26.14
N THR A 92 7.73 19.38 -27.42
CA THR A 92 6.47 18.81 -27.91
C THR A 92 6.71 17.56 -28.76
N GLU A 93 7.92 17.39 -29.32
CA GLU A 93 8.28 16.24 -30.12
C GLU A 93 9.68 15.71 -29.77
N ILE A 94 9.86 14.39 -29.89
CA ILE A 94 11.12 13.68 -29.68
C ILE A 94 12.29 14.23 -30.52
N LEU A 95 11.99 14.81 -31.69
CA LEU A 95 13.01 15.33 -32.60
C LEU A 95 13.79 16.51 -32.00
N GLN A 96 13.14 17.32 -31.15
CA GLN A 96 13.78 18.45 -30.47
C GLN A 96 14.88 17.94 -29.53
N CYS A 97 14.55 16.92 -28.75
CA CYS A 97 15.42 16.37 -27.72
C CYS A 97 16.55 15.53 -28.34
N SER A 98 16.24 14.66 -29.29
CA SER A 98 17.25 13.83 -29.98
C SER A 98 18.25 14.65 -30.79
N THR A 99 17.92 15.88 -31.21
CA THR A 99 18.88 16.78 -31.88
C THR A 99 19.98 17.25 -30.93
N TYR A 100 19.63 17.57 -29.68
CA TYR A 100 20.60 17.97 -28.67
C TYR A 100 21.22 16.76 -27.98
N LEU A 101 20.40 15.94 -27.33
CA LEU A 101 20.78 14.81 -26.48
C LEU A 101 21.29 13.58 -27.24
N LEU A 102 21.19 13.59 -28.58
CA LEU A 102 21.53 12.48 -29.47
C LEU A 102 20.65 11.25 -29.23
N THR A 103 21.16 10.06 -29.55
CA THR A 103 20.48 8.79 -29.32
C THR A 103 20.11 8.64 -27.85
N GLY A 104 18.86 8.25 -27.58
CA GLY A 104 18.31 8.13 -26.23
C GLY A 104 17.58 9.37 -25.73
N GLY A 105 17.71 10.52 -26.39
CA GLY A 105 16.94 11.73 -26.05
C GLY A 105 15.46 11.61 -26.41
N VAL A 106 14.58 11.67 -25.41
CA VAL A 106 13.12 11.59 -25.56
C VAL A 106 12.43 12.87 -25.07
N CYS A 107 11.20 13.08 -25.54
CA CYS A 107 10.33 14.12 -25.01
C CYS A 107 9.29 13.46 -24.12
N GLU A 108 9.48 13.54 -22.81
CA GLU A 108 8.64 12.91 -21.81
C GLU A 108 8.09 13.98 -20.88
N ASP A 109 6.78 13.94 -20.60
CA ASP A 109 6.09 14.97 -19.82
C ASP A 109 6.34 16.41 -20.31
N SER A 110 6.46 16.59 -21.62
CA SER A 110 6.79 17.86 -22.29
C SER A 110 8.18 18.43 -21.95
N VAL A 111 9.10 17.58 -21.49
CA VAL A 111 10.47 17.92 -21.12
C VAL A 111 11.46 16.97 -21.79
N CYS A 112 12.59 17.48 -22.24
CA CYS A 112 13.65 16.65 -22.82
C CYS A 112 14.41 15.89 -21.74
N THR A 113 14.34 14.56 -21.81
CA THR A 113 14.96 13.61 -20.88
C THR A 113 15.71 12.51 -21.66
N CYS A 114 16.43 11.64 -20.94
CA CYS A 114 16.91 10.38 -21.51
C CYS A 114 15.85 9.31 -21.28
N GLY A 115 15.52 8.54 -22.33
CA GLY A 115 14.54 7.47 -22.24
C GLY A 115 15.10 6.22 -21.57
N ASP A 116 14.23 5.23 -21.39
CA ASP A 116 14.57 3.95 -20.74
C ASP A 116 15.85 3.30 -21.30
N GLY A 117 16.72 2.88 -20.38
CA GLY A 117 18.02 2.29 -20.72
C GLY A 117 19.10 3.33 -21.10
N TYR A 118 18.85 4.62 -20.93
CA TYR A 118 19.83 5.69 -21.12
C TYR A 118 19.92 6.59 -19.90
N HIS A 119 21.12 7.13 -19.62
CA HIS A 119 21.35 8.12 -18.57
C HIS A 119 22.03 9.37 -19.14
N TYR A 120 21.84 10.51 -18.47
CA TYR A 120 22.43 11.79 -18.88
C TYR A 120 23.78 12.03 -18.20
N ILE A 121 24.83 12.19 -18.99
CA ILE A 121 26.17 12.59 -18.54
C ILE A 121 26.93 13.26 -19.70
N HIS A 122 27.87 14.16 -19.41
CA HIS A 122 28.64 14.91 -20.41
C HIS A 122 27.76 15.59 -21.48
N GLY A 123 26.64 16.16 -21.04
CA GLY A 123 25.70 16.87 -21.90
C GLY A 123 24.90 16.00 -22.88
N ARG A 124 24.87 14.67 -22.78
CA ARG A 124 24.12 13.79 -23.69
C ARG A 124 23.57 12.54 -23.02
N CYS A 125 22.71 11.82 -23.73
CA CYS A 125 22.27 10.50 -23.30
C CYS A 125 23.28 9.43 -23.74
N TYR A 126 23.66 8.55 -22.81
CA TYR A 126 24.46 7.36 -23.03
C TYR A 126 23.65 6.11 -22.70
N ALA A 127 23.85 5.04 -23.46
CA ALA A 127 23.25 3.75 -23.12
C ALA A 127 23.83 3.27 -21.80
N SER A 128 22.94 2.92 -20.87
CA SER A 128 23.28 2.46 -19.53
C SER A 128 23.63 0.97 -19.53
N SER A 129 24.67 0.63 -18.79
CA SER A 129 25.09 -0.73 -18.47
C SER A 129 25.18 -0.85 -16.95
N GLY A 130 24.42 -1.78 -16.37
CA GLY A 130 24.40 -2.03 -14.94
C GLY A 130 25.67 -2.75 -14.45
N LEU A 131 25.80 -2.91 -13.14
CA LEU A 131 26.91 -3.65 -12.54
C LEU A 131 26.93 -5.11 -13.04
N GLY A 132 28.11 -5.60 -13.42
CA GLY A 132 28.29 -6.94 -13.99
C GLY A 132 27.86 -7.08 -15.46
N GLU A 133 27.30 -6.06 -16.08
CA GLU A 133 26.94 -6.06 -17.50
C GLU A 133 28.11 -5.67 -18.40
N ALA A 134 28.00 -6.01 -19.68
CA ALA A 134 29.01 -5.66 -20.68
C ALA A 134 28.98 -4.16 -20.99
N CYS A 135 30.15 -3.55 -21.10
CA CYS A 135 30.33 -2.13 -21.37
C CYS A 135 31.40 -1.87 -22.44
N GLU A 136 31.27 -0.72 -23.12
CA GLU A 136 32.28 -0.24 -24.08
C GLU A 136 33.29 0.70 -23.43
N ALA A 137 32.82 1.55 -22.51
CA ALA A 137 33.64 2.52 -21.77
C ALA A 137 33.00 2.83 -20.40
N ASP A 138 33.75 3.49 -19.52
CA ASP A 138 33.30 3.87 -18.17
C ASP A 138 31.98 4.65 -18.18
N VAL A 139 31.81 5.53 -19.17
CA VAL A 139 30.60 6.36 -19.36
C VAL A 139 29.32 5.55 -19.64
N ASN A 140 29.44 4.25 -19.97
CA ASN A 140 28.26 3.38 -20.10
C ASN A 140 27.83 2.83 -18.74
N CYS A 141 28.76 2.68 -17.79
CA CYS A 141 28.48 2.07 -16.50
C CYS A 141 27.68 3.02 -15.61
N TYR A 142 26.47 2.62 -15.27
CA TYR A 142 25.54 3.45 -14.51
C TYR A 142 24.72 2.58 -13.56
N VAL A 143 24.88 2.84 -12.26
CA VAL A 143 24.20 2.09 -11.18
C VAL A 143 23.35 2.98 -10.27
N ASN A 144 23.54 4.30 -10.35
CA ASN A 144 22.81 5.36 -9.67
C ASN A 144 23.37 6.72 -10.15
N ALA A 145 22.95 7.82 -9.54
CA ALA A 145 23.45 9.17 -9.82
C ALA A 145 24.88 9.48 -9.30
N ASP A 146 25.66 8.48 -8.90
CA ASP A 146 27.07 8.63 -8.51
C ASP A 146 28.00 8.25 -9.67
N ASN A 147 28.38 9.26 -10.48
CA ASN A 147 29.17 9.10 -11.70
C ASN A 147 30.56 8.48 -11.45
N GLU A 148 31.06 8.49 -10.21
CA GLU A 148 32.39 7.95 -9.86
C GLU A 148 32.34 6.48 -9.46
N ALA A 149 31.15 5.94 -9.21
CA ALA A 149 30.98 4.70 -8.47
C ALA A 149 31.34 3.44 -9.27
N THR A 150 31.32 3.54 -10.61
CA THR A 150 31.58 2.40 -11.51
C THR A 150 32.59 2.71 -12.58
N SER A 151 33.33 1.67 -13.00
CA SER A 151 34.30 1.71 -14.10
C SER A 151 34.12 0.49 -15.00
N CYS A 152 34.45 0.63 -16.28
CA CYS A 152 34.42 -0.44 -17.27
C CYS A 152 35.79 -1.13 -17.32
N VAL A 153 35.92 -2.25 -16.62
CA VAL A 153 37.17 -3.01 -16.52
C VAL A 153 37.01 -4.31 -17.30
N ASP A 154 37.92 -4.55 -18.26
CA ASP A 154 37.89 -5.72 -19.14
C ASP A 154 36.55 -5.93 -19.88
N GLY A 155 35.85 -4.82 -20.18
CA GLY A 155 34.56 -4.81 -20.88
C GLY A 155 33.35 -5.16 -20.00
N VAL A 156 33.50 -5.12 -18.66
CA VAL A 156 32.42 -5.35 -17.70
C VAL A 156 32.38 -4.21 -16.67
N CYS A 157 31.17 -3.75 -16.33
CA CYS A 157 31.00 -2.74 -15.29
C CYS A 157 31.27 -3.32 -13.91
N VAL A 158 32.20 -2.70 -13.18
CA VAL A 158 32.56 -3.06 -11.80
C VAL A 158 32.58 -1.82 -10.92
N CYS A 159 32.52 -2.00 -9.60
CA CYS A 159 32.72 -0.87 -8.69
C CYS A 159 34.13 -0.30 -8.84
N SER A 160 34.23 1.03 -8.89
CA SER A 160 35.51 1.74 -8.97
C SER A 160 36.35 1.52 -7.71
N ASP A 161 37.66 1.76 -7.79
CA ASP A 161 38.56 1.68 -6.63
C ASP A 161 38.07 2.57 -5.46
N GLY A 162 38.01 1.99 -4.26
CA GLY A 162 37.49 2.66 -3.06
C GLY A 162 35.96 2.59 -2.91
N PHE A 163 35.26 1.95 -3.84
CA PHE A 163 33.84 1.63 -3.71
C PHE A 163 33.65 0.15 -3.38
N TYR A 164 32.64 -0.13 -2.56
CA TYR A 164 32.18 -1.48 -2.27
C TYR A 164 30.79 -1.67 -2.91
N GLN A 165 30.52 -2.92 -3.28
CA GLN A 165 29.24 -3.32 -3.86
C GLN A 165 28.18 -3.44 -2.76
N ARG A 166 26.97 -2.96 -3.02
CA ARG A 166 25.78 -3.25 -2.21
C ARG A 166 24.80 -4.06 -3.04
N GLU A 167 24.25 -5.10 -2.41
CA GLU A 167 23.42 -6.10 -3.09
C GLU A 167 24.19 -6.63 -4.33
N TYR A 168 23.65 -6.41 -5.55
CA TYR A 168 24.30 -6.85 -6.81
C TYR A 168 24.33 -5.76 -7.89
N ARG A 169 23.73 -4.59 -7.62
CA ARG A 169 23.39 -3.62 -8.67
C ARG A 169 23.91 -2.23 -8.41
N THR A 170 24.52 -1.96 -7.24
CA THR A 170 25.02 -0.62 -6.92
C THR A 170 26.34 -0.62 -6.18
N CYS A 171 27.01 0.53 -6.22
CA CYS A 171 28.31 0.75 -5.62
C CYS A 171 28.24 1.96 -4.70
N ARG A 172 28.86 1.87 -3.53
CA ARG A 172 28.97 2.96 -2.56
C ARG A 172 30.41 3.14 -2.14
N ARG A 173 30.79 4.39 -1.90
CA ARG A 173 32.15 4.74 -1.47
C ARG A 173 32.35 4.25 -0.03
N GLY A 174 33.37 3.42 0.18
CA GLY A 174 33.71 2.89 1.50
C GLY A 174 34.71 3.78 2.23
N GLY A 175 34.50 4.01 3.53
CA GLY A 175 35.50 4.51 4.46
C GLY A 175 36.22 3.35 5.12
N TYR A 176 37.53 3.24 4.96
CA TYR A 176 38.33 2.11 5.41
C TYR A 176 39.17 2.43 6.67
N SER A 177 39.10 3.67 7.14
CA SER A 177 39.81 4.17 8.31
C SER A 177 39.06 5.30 9.03
N GLU A 178 39.45 5.59 10.27
CA GLU A 178 38.88 6.70 11.03
C GLU A 178 39.16 8.04 10.33
N GLY A 179 38.12 8.87 10.22
CA GLY A 179 38.19 10.15 9.51
C GLY A 179 37.86 10.06 8.02
N ASP A 180 37.78 8.85 7.44
CA ASP A 180 37.24 8.68 6.09
C ASP A 180 35.78 9.12 6.05
N GLU A 181 35.38 9.73 4.95
CA GLU A 181 34.04 10.28 4.82
C GLU A 181 32.98 9.16 4.62
N CYS A 182 31.78 9.37 5.16
CA CYS A 182 30.67 8.40 5.17
C CYS A 182 29.30 9.10 5.15
N ALA A 183 28.26 8.39 4.73
CA ALA A 183 26.87 8.83 4.79
C ALA A 183 26.06 8.03 5.83
N VAL A 184 26.21 6.71 5.86
CA VAL A 184 25.58 5.75 6.80
C VAL A 184 26.65 4.86 7.46
N ASP A 185 26.29 4.20 8.56
CA ASP A 185 27.24 3.42 9.36
C ASP A 185 27.90 2.31 8.56
N ILE A 186 27.14 1.64 7.68
CA ILE A 186 27.64 0.59 6.78
C ILE A 186 28.68 1.10 5.77
N ASP A 187 28.78 2.42 5.52
CA ASP A 187 29.86 2.94 4.66
C ASP A 187 31.24 2.78 5.33
N CYS A 188 31.30 2.62 6.66
CA CYS A 188 32.53 2.39 7.41
C CYS A 188 32.91 0.91 7.38
N GLN A 189 33.70 0.54 6.38
CA GLN A 189 34.11 -0.82 6.03
C GLN A 189 35.22 -1.36 6.97
N PHE A 190 35.03 -1.22 8.28
CA PHE A 190 35.89 -1.76 9.33
C PHE A 190 35.08 -2.08 10.60
N GLU A 191 35.61 -2.95 11.45
CA GLU A 191 34.90 -3.45 12.63
C GLU A 191 34.49 -2.33 13.60
N ASN A 192 33.20 -2.28 13.97
CA ASN A 192 32.58 -1.24 14.81
C ASN A 192 32.67 0.18 14.22
N GLY A 193 32.75 0.31 12.90
CA GLY A 193 32.66 1.61 12.22
C GLY A 193 31.25 2.18 12.30
N VAL A 194 31.14 3.44 12.73
CA VAL A 194 29.89 4.22 12.79
C VAL A 194 30.11 5.57 12.14
N CYS A 195 29.13 5.99 11.35
CA CYS A 195 29.16 7.26 10.65
C CYS A 195 28.59 8.37 11.53
N ASN A 196 29.45 9.27 12.00
CA ASN A 196 29.01 10.31 12.91
C ASN A 196 28.23 11.44 12.18
N SER A 197 27.72 12.39 12.96
CA SER A 197 26.98 13.55 12.44
C SER A 197 27.82 14.53 11.61
N SER A 198 29.14 14.34 11.56
CA SER A 198 30.08 15.09 10.75
C SER A 198 30.41 14.41 9.42
N TYR A 199 29.73 13.30 9.08
CA TYR A 199 29.96 12.53 7.84
C TYR A 199 31.35 11.93 7.76
N VAL A 200 31.90 11.50 8.90
CA VAL A 200 33.18 10.79 8.96
C VAL A 200 33.06 9.54 9.82
N CYS A 201 33.78 8.50 9.40
CA CYS A 201 33.85 7.22 10.08
C CYS A 201 34.60 7.36 11.41
N THR A 202 33.99 6.78 12.45
CA THR A 202 34.52 6.71 13.81
C THR A 202 34.28 5.33 14.38
N TYR A 203 34.96 4.96 15.46
CA TYR A 203 34.63 3.74 16.20
C TYR A 203 33.41 3.96 17.10
N ASP A 204 32.56 2.95 17.22
CA ASP A 204 31.50 2.92 18.24
C ASP A 204 32.13 2.87 19.65
N THR A 205 32.40 4.04 20.21
CA THR A 205 32.72 4.19 21.62
C THR A 205 31.48 4.73 22.33
N THR A 206 30.66 3.84 22.88
CA THR A 206 29.61 4.22 23.84
C THR A 206 30.21 4.75 25.15
N VAL A 207 30.83 5.94 25.12
CA VAL A 207 31.01 6.85 26.25
C VAL A 207 31.00 8.30 25.73
N ASN A 208 29.91 9.01 26.06
CA ASN A 208 29.78 10.46 26.18
C ASN A 208 30.95 11.33 25.68
N THR A 209 30.69 12.14 24.65
CA THR A 209 31.10 13.55 24.72
C THR A 209 30.28 14.44 23.81
N THR A 210 29.51 15.33 24.44
CA THR A 210 29.06 16.60 23.86
C THR A 210 30.26 17.38 23.36
N THR A 211 30.30 17.81 22.09
CA THR A 211 31.02 19.03 21.71
C THR A 211 30.36 19.72 20.51
N THR A 212 30.18 21.01 20.72
CA THR A 212 29.73 22.12 19.87
C THR A 212 30.39 22.19 18.49
N ARG A 213 29.65 22.62 17.47
CA ARG A 213 30.20 23.08 16.19
C ARG A 213 29.99 24.59 16.05
N LEU A 214 31.09 25.26 15.69
CA LEU A 214 31.18 26.66 15.26
C LEU A 214 30.84 26.72 13.77
N ASP A 215 29.96 27.63 13.38
CA ASP A 215 29.73 28.01 12.00
C ASP A 215 30.89 28.90 11.51
N VAL A 216 31.50 28.53 10.38
CA VAL A 216 32.45 29.37 9.64
C VAL A 216 31.75 29.80 8.36
N GLU A 217 31.28 31.05 8.32
CA GLU A 217 30.82 31.69 7.09
C GLU A 217 32.03 32.22 6.31
N GLY A 218 32.25 31.65 5.12
CA GLY A 218 33.20 32.15 4.13
C GLY A 218 32.71 33.46 3.51
N ARG A 219 33.59 34.46 3.52
CA ARG A 219 33.34 35.81 3.01
C ARG A 219 33.67 35.90 1.52
N VAL A 220 32.67 36.16 0.69
CA VAL A 220 32.83 36.50 -0.74
C VAL A 220 33.47 37.89 -0.87
N THR A 221 34.63 37.98 -1.51
CA THR A 221 35.21 39.25 -1.96
C THR A 221 34.71 39.57 -3.37
N ARG A 222 33.84 40.58 -3.48
CA ARG A 222 33.52 41.22 -4.78
C ARG A 222 34.69 42.08 -5.23
N SER A 223 35.34 41.70 -6.32
CA SER A 223 36.14 42.62 -7.13
C SER A 223 35.19 43.36 -8.08
N LEU A 224 35.09 44.68 -7.92
CA LEU A 224 34.49 45.57 -8.92
C LEU A 224 35.57 45.94 -9.92
N GLY A 225 35.40 45.53 -11.17
CA GLY A 225 36.31 45.84 -12.26
C GLY A 225 35.61 45.96 -13.61
N ARG A 226 35.40 47.22 -14.02
CA ARG A 226 35.56 47.79 -15.37
C ARG A 226 34.60 47.35 -16.50
N ASP A 227 33.89 48.34 -17.03
CA ASP A 227 33.15 48.29 -18.30
C ASP A 227 34.07 47.85 -19.47
N ASP A 228 33.85 46.62 -19.93
CA ASP A 228 34.06 46.16 -21.29
C ASP A 228 32.77 45.40 -21.66
N GLU A 229 32.31 45.47 -22.91
CA GLU A 229 31.15 44.70 -23.41
C GLU A 229 31.47 43.20 -23.35
N ASN A 230 31.32 42.61 -22.17
CA ASN A 230 31.57 41.20 -21.93
C ASN A 230 30.31 40.43 -22.35
N ALA A 231 30.42 39.56 -23.35
CA ALA A 231 29.32 38.72 -23.79
C ALA A 231 28.76 37.90 -22.62
N THR A 232 27.44 37.88 -22.47
CA THR A 232 26.71 36.99 -21.55
C THR A 232 25.91 35.95 -22.33
N VAL A 233 25.47 34.89 -21.66
CA VAL A 233 24.54 33.94 -22.27
C VAL A 233 23.30 34.68 -22.76
N GLY A 234 22.92 34.48 -24.01
CA GLY A 234 21.82 35.18 -24.68
C GLY A 234 22.22 36.44 -25.46
N THR A 235 23.48 36.89 -25.40
CA THR A 235 23.98 38.01 -26.24
C THR A 235 23.93 37.63 -27.71
N GLU A 236 23.44 38.51 -28.58
CA GLU A 236 23.41 38.25 -30.03
C GLU A 236 24.82 38.02 -30.60
N CYS A 237 24.95 37.03 -31.48
CA CYS A 237 26.19 36.63 -32.09
C CYS A 237 25.98 36.21 -33.54
N VAL A 238 27.03 36.38 -34.35
CA VAL A 238 27.07 35.90 -35.75
C VAL A 238 28.08 34.76 -35.90
N SER A 239 29.06 34.70 -35.01
CA SER A 239 30.10 33.67 -34.98
C SER A 239 30.56 33.41 -33.55
N ASN A 240 31.28 32.31 -33.34
CA ASN A 240 31.83 31.96 -32.02
C ASN A 240 32.77 33.02 -31.44
N ASP A 241 33.41 33.84 -32.28
CA ASP A 241 34.29 34.92 -31.84
C ASP A 241 33.55 36.00 -31.03
N ASN A 242 32.24 36.17 -31.26
CA ASN A 242 31.42 37.10 -30.47
C ASN A 242 31.20 36.62 -29.03
N CYS A 243 31.41 35.33 -28.77
CA CYS A 243 31.20 34.71 -27.46
C CYS A 243 32.52 34.42 -26.74
N SER A 244 33.68 34.73 -27.33
CA SER A 244 35.00 34.31 -26.81
C SER A 244 35.36 34.91 -25.43
N THR A 245 34.72 36.02 -25.04
CA THR A 245 34.90 36.62 -23.71
C THR A 245 34.16 35.85 -22.61
N LEU A 246 33.17 35.05 -22.98
CA LEU A 246 32.46 34.11 -22.12
C LEU A 246 33.11 32.73 -22.30
N ALA A 247 33.95 32.34 -21.35
CA ALA A 247 34.63 31.05 -21.39
C ALA A 247 33.61 29.90 -21.51
N ASN A 248 33.98 28.84 -22.24
CA ASN A 248 33.13 27.67 -22.49
C ASN A 248 31.78 28.00 -23.14
N SER A 249 31.76 28.96 -24.07
CA SER A 249 30.57 29.32 -24.84
C SER A 249 30.83 29.32 -26.35
N LYS A 250 29.74 29.28 -27.11
CA LYS A 250 29.72 29.33 -28.58
C LYS A 250 28.49 30.07 -29.07
N CYS A 251 28.49 30.47 -30.34
CA CYS A 251 27.31 31.06 -30.97
C CYS A 251 26.30 29.95 -31.31
N GLY A 252 25.12 30.02 -30.72
CA GLY A 252 24.03 29.08 -30.94
C GLY A 252 23.33 29.29 -32.28
N ALA A 253 22.56 28.29 -32.72
CA ALA A 253 21.81 28.35 -33.99
C ALA A 253 20.77 29.49 -34.01
N ALA A 254 20.33 29.97 -32.84
CA ALA A 254 19.43 31.11 -32.69
C ALA A 254 20.12 32.48 -32.86
N GLY A 255 21.44 32.51 -33.13
CA GLY A 255 22.21 33.75 -33.24
C GLY A 255 22.45 34.40 -31.88
N THR A 256 22.52 33.62 -30.80
CA THR A 256 22.84 34.09 -29.45
C THR A 256 23.91 33.21 -28.79
N CYS A 257 24.74 33.78 -27.93
CA CYS A 257 25.77 33.05 -27.20
C CYS A 257 25.14 32.05 -26.24
N ILE A 258 25.54 30.79 -26.35
CA ILE A 258 25.11 29.67 -25.49
C ILE A 258 26.32 28.98 -24.90
N CYS A 259 26.14 28.30 -23.78
CA CYS A 259 27.20 27.49 -23.19
C CYS A 259 27.52 26.27 -24.07
N ASN A 260 28.77 25.81 -23.99
CA ASN A 260 29.18 24.56 -24.59
C ASN A 260 28.41 23.39 -23.99
N ARG A 261 28.43 22.26 -24.69
CA ARG A 261 27.83 21.01 -24.19
C ARG A 261 28.47 20.64 -22.85
N ALA A 262 27.66 20.15 -21.92
CA ALA A 262 28.06 19.88 -20.53
C ALA A 262 28.41 21.13 -19.69
N TYR A 263 28.01 22.31 -20.15
CA TYR A 263 28.07 23.55 -19.38
C TYR A 263 26.69 24.21 -19.35
N PHE A 264 26.33 24.79 -18.20
CA PHE A 264 25.07 25.50 -18.01
C PHE A 264 25.30 26.96 -17.62
N ALA A 265 24.35 27.83 -17.94
CA ALA A 265 24.44 29.25 -17.62
C ALA A 265 24.32 29.49 -16.11
N SER A 266 25.20 30.33 -15.56
CA SER A 266 25.06 30.87 -14.21
C SER A 266 23.74 31.65 -14.06
N SER A 267 23.31 31.86 -12.82
CA SER A 267 22.05 32.58 -12.54
C SER A 267 22.05 34.03 -13.03
N ASP A 268 23.23 34.65 -13.17
CA ASP A 268 23.43 35.99 -13.72
C ASP A 268 23.86 35.99 -15.19
N LEU A 269 23.88 34.82 -15.84
CA LEU A 269 24.23 34.60 -17.26
C LEU A 269 25.67 35.01 -17.62
N SER A 270 26.50 35.34 -16.63
CA SER A 270 27.86 35.84 -16.83
C SER A 270 28.90 34.75 -17.03
N THR A 271 28.57 33.50 -16.70
CA THR A 271 29.50 32.36 -16.70
C THR A 271 28.83 31.09 -17.20
N CYS A 272 29.58 30.27 -17.92
CA CYS A 272 29.19 28.90 -18.25
C CYS A 272 29.84 27.96 -17.24
N VAL A 273 29.01 27.40 -16.36
CA VAL A 273 29.39 26.52 -15.25
C VAL A 273 29.47 25.08 -15.76
N PRO A 274 30.58 24.35 -15.53
CA PRO A 274 30.68 22.95 -15.90
C PRO A 274 29.67 22.09 -15.12
N GLU A 275 29.11 21.06 -15.76
CA GLU A 275 28.26 20.06 -15.10
C GLU A 275 29.08 19.13 -14.17
N ILE A 276 28.40 18.43 -13.26
CA ILE A 276 28.99 17.40 -12.40
C ILE A 276 29.47 16.24 -13.27
N GLY A 277 30.73 15.82 -13.08
CA GLY A 277 31.45 14.85 -13.91
C GLY A 277 32.44 15.49 -14.90
N GLU A 278 32.37 16.81 -15.11
CA GLU A 278 33.34 17.52 -15.96
C GLU A 278 34.66 17.80 -15.24
N GLU A 279 35.72 18.04 -16.00
CA GLU A 279 37.06 18.26 -15.49
C GLU A 279 37.16 19.52 -14.61
N CYS A 280 38.00 19.43 -13.57
CA CYS A 280 38.33 20.51 -12.65
C CYS A 280 39.77 20.41 -12.15
N SER A 281 40.28 21.51 -11.60
CA SER A 281 41.55 21.59 -10.87
C SER A 281 41.32 21.88 -9.40
N ASP A 282 42.24 21.44 -8.53
CA ASP A 282 42.15 21.69 -7.07
C ASP A 282 42.15 23.19 -6.69
N ASP A 283 42.66 24.05 -7.58
CA ASP A 283 42.69 25.50 -7.42
C ASP A 283 41.41 26.20 -7.94
N ASP A 284 40.48 25.47 -8.56
CA ASP A 284 39.25 26.05 -9.13
C ASP A 284 38.25 26.44 -8.03
N ASP A 285 37.61 27.59 -8.22
CA ASP A 285 36.54 28.05 -7.33
C ASP A 285 35.31 27.13 -7.45
N VAL A 286 34.75 26.72 -6.31
CA VAL A 286 33.52 25.91 -6.27
C VAL A 286 32.34 26.71 -6.81
N THR A 287 31.82 26.26 -7.96
CA THR A 287 30.70 26.91 -8.68
C THR A 287 29.34 26.23 -8.45
N ILE A 288 29.34 24.93 -8.16
CA ILE A 288 28.14 24.16 -7.81
C ILE A 288 28.07 23.99 -6.29
N THR A 289 26.93 24.31 -5.69
CA THR A 289 26.77 24.20 -4.23
C THR A 289 26.84 22.74 -3.78
N ASN A 290 27.63 22.48 -2.73
CA ASN A 290 27.95 21.15 -2.19
C ASN A 290 28.73 20.24 -3.16
N SER A 291 29.34 20.79 -4.22
CA SER A 291 30.33 20.05 -5.00
C SER A 291 31.75 20.29 -4.48
N LEU A 292 32.67 19.43 -4.90
CA LEU A 292 34.11 19.61 -4.75
C LEU A 292 34.82 19.08 -6.00
N CYS A 293 36.05 19.51 -6.22
CA CYS A 293 36.92 18.87 -7.20
C CYS A 293 37.52 17.61 -6.56
N ARG A 294 37.22 16.44 -7.11
CA ARG A 294 37.76 15.16 -6.63
C ARG A 294 38.38 14.43 -7.81
N ASN A 295 39.66 14.07 -7.67
CA ASN A 295 40.40 13.30 -8.69
C ASN A 295 40.38 13.96 -10.10
N GLY A 296 40.30 15.29 -10.15
CA GLY A 296 40.26 16.06 -11.40
C GLY A 296 38.87 16.20 -12.04
N THR A 297 37.79 15.79 -11.36
CA THR A 297 36.41 15.96 -11.83
C THR A 297 35.49 16.58 -10.77
N TRP A 298 34.51 17.36 -11.20
CA TRP A 298 33.51 17.94 -10.31
C TRP A 298 32.58 16.87 -9.78
N SER A 299 32.51 16.73 -8.45
CA SER A 299 31.78 15.65 -7.80
C SER A 299 31.00 16.16 -6.60
N CYS A 300 29.92 15.47 -6.28
CA CYS A 300 29.13 15.80 -5.10
C CYS A 300 29.84 15.41 -3.80
N GLY A 301 29.70 16.26 -2.79
CA GLY A 301 30.14 15.98 -1.44
C GLY A 301 29.38 14.81 -0.83
N TYR A 302 29.92 14.24 0.25
CA TYR A 302 29.26 13.16 0.94
C TYR A 302 27.91 13.60 1.49
N SER A 303 26.94 12.67 1.53
CA SER A 303 25.51 12.94 1.81
C SER A 303 24.80 13.87 0.84
N THR A 304 25.40 14.07 -0.33
CA THR A 304 24.73 14.71 -1.45
C THR A 304 24.75 13.80 -2.66
N VAL A 305 23.75 13.97 -3.52
CA VAL A 305 23.52 13.20 -4.72
C VAL A 305 23.38 14.16 -5.89
N THR A 306 23.94 13.77 -7.02
CA THR A 306 23.82 14.51 -8.28
C THR A 306 22.37 14.52 -8.72
N SER A 307 21.81 15.68 -9.04
CA SER A 307 20.51 15.76 -9.71
C SER A 307 20.60 15.14 -11.11
N LEU A 308 19.50 14.60 -11.66
CA LEU A 308 19.42 14.10 -13.06
C LEU A 308 19.75 15.14 -14.15
N THR A 309 19.96 16.41 -13.80
CA THR A 309 20.42 17.46 -14.73
C THR A 309 21.91 17.78 -14.59
N GLN A 310 22.61 17.16 -13.63
CA GLN A 310 24.04 17.29 -13.35
C GLN A 310 24.47 18.73 -12.98
N LYS A 311 23.49 19.54 -12.56
CA LYS A 311 23.68 20.96 -12.22
C LYS A 311 23.73 21.23 -10.72
N ILE A 312 23.25 20.30 -9.89
CA ILE A 312 23.06 20.51 -8.45
C ILE A 312 23.40 19.24 -7.68
N CYS A 313 24.12 19.40 -6.56
CA CYS A 313 24.27 18.37 -5.53
C CYS A 313 23.17 18.55 -4.46
N ARG A 314 22.18 17.66 -4.46
CA ARG A 314 21.05 17.66 -3.53
C ARG A 314 21.44 16.93 -2.25
N LYS A 315 21.02 17.42 -1.09
CA LYS A 315 21.21 16.69 0.17
C LYS A 315 20.31 15.45 0.21
N THR A 316 20.91 14.31 0.52
CA THR A 316 20.19 13.04 0.72
C THR A 316 19.65 12.97 2.15
N THR A 317 18.66 12.11 2.38
CA THR A 317 18.27 11.71 3.73
C THR A 317 19.21 10.61 4.23
N LYS A 318 19.31 10.43 5.55
CA LYS A 318 19.96 9.25 6.18
C LYS A 318 18.96 8.24 6.74
N VAL A 319 17.70 8.66 6.84
CA VAL A 319 16.65 7.92 7.53
C VAL A 319 15.67 7.44 6.47
N TYR A 320 15.40 6.14 6.47
CA TYR A 320 14.37 5.56 5.61
C TYR A 320 13.00 6.17 5.94
N ASN A 321 12.11 6.22 4.95
CA ASN A 321 10.78 6.80 5.13
C ASN A 321 10.85 8.26 5.61
N TYR A 322 11.86 9.03 5.20
CA TYR A 322 12.02 10.44 5.58
C TYR A 322 11.73 11.38 4.42
N SER A 323 11.62 12.67 4.72
CA SER A 323 11.17 13.67 3.75
C SER A 323 12.08 13.78 2.53
N CYS A 324 11.48 13.78 1.36
CA CYS A 324 12.13 14.00 0.08
C CYS A 324 11.27 14.89 -0.82
N LEU A 325 11.87 15.41 -1.89
CA LEU A 325 11.21 16.15 -2.97
C LEU A 325 11.47 15.55 -4.34
N TRP A 326 12.59 14.84 -4.51
CA TRP A 326 12.98 14.18 -5.75
C TRP A 326 13.55 12.80 -5.45
N ASP A 327 13.42 11.87 -6.41
CA ASP A 327 13.79 10.47 -6.26
C ASP A 327 15.28 10.29 -5.97
N GLU A 328 16.14 11.13 -6.56
CA GLU A 328 17.59 10.96 -6.40
C GLU A 328 18.03 11.09 -4.94
N GLN A 329 17.27 11.85 -4.12
CA GLN A 329 17.54 12.00 -2.69
C GLN A 329 17.43 10.69 -1.90
N CYS A 330 16.73 9.70 -2.47
CA CYS A 330 16.47 8.39 -1.88
C CYS A 330 17.45 7.32 -2.36
N TYR A 331 18.28 7.58 -3.40
CA TYR A 331 19.23 6.61 -3.96
C TYR A 331 20.32 6.12 -2.99
N ILE A 332 20.45 6.76 -1.82
CA ILE A 332 21.26 6.22 -0.72
C ILE A 332 20.77 4.85 -0.23
N PHE A 333 19.47 4.58 -0.39
CA PHE A 333 18.82 3.31 -0.05
C PHE A 333 18.78 2.32 -1.22
N GLY A 334 19.43 2.64 -2.34
CA GLY A 334 19.45 1.78 -3.53
C GLY A 334 18.70 2.37 -4.73
N PRO A 335 18.82 1.74 -5.90
CA PRO A 335 18.20 2.20 -7.14
C PRO A 335 16.67 2.12 -7.11
N ASP A 336 16.12 1.19 -6.33
CA ASP A 336 14.68 0.95 -6.23
C ASP A 336 14.00 1.84 -5.17
N ALA A 337 14.77 2.75 -4.55
CA ALA A 337 14.24 3.74 -3.61
C ALA A 337 13.83 5.02 -4.35
N SER A 338 12.57 5.43 -4.19
CA SER A 338 11.99 6.60 -4.84
C SER A 338 11.25 7.51 -3.85
N CYS A 339 10.98 8.75 -4.27
CA CYS A 339 10.33 9.76 -3.45
C CYS A 339 8.80 9.69 -3.58
N GLN A 340 8.20 8.76 -2.85
CA GLN A 340 6.77 8.50 -2.90
C GLN A 340 6.04 9.26 -1.78
N SER A 341 5.01 10.04 -2.13
CA SER A 341 4.26 10.86 -1.16
C SER A 341 5.15 11.75 -0.26
N LYS A 342 6.25 12.28 -0.84
CA LYS A 342 7.29 13.07 -0.16
C LYS A 342 8.08 12.29 0.89
N ARG A 343 8.13 10.96 0.80
CA ARG A 343 8.89 10.09 1.70
C ARG A 343 9.72 9.11 0.87
N CYS A 344 10.96 8.85 1.26
CA CYS A 344 11.79 7.85 0.59
C CYS A 344 11.28 6.46 0.93
N LEU A 345 10.74 5.75 -0.05
CA LEU A 345 10.18 4.40 0.09
C LEU A 345 10.75 3.51 -1.02
N CYS A 346 10.82 2.21 -0.74
CA CYS A 346 11.07 1.19 -1.74
C CYS A 346 9.90 1.13 -2.74
N ASP A 347 10.19 0.82 -3.99
CA ASP A 347 9.18 0.60 -5.02
C ASP A 347 8.47 -0.77 -4.84
N GLU A 348 7.50 -1.07 -5.70
CA GLU A 348 6.73 -2.32 -5.64
C GLU A 348 7.60 -3.58 -5.90
N GLY A 349 8.77 -3.42 -6.52
CA GLY A 349 9.70 -4.50 -6.84
C GLY A 349 10.74 -4.77 -5.77
N SER A 350 10.72 -4.04 -4.67
CA SER A 350 11.71 -4.11 -3.59
C SER A 350 11.07 -3.99 -2.20
N HIS A 351 11.84 -4.31 -1.16
CA HIS A 351 11.43 -4.15 0.23
C HIS A 351 12.59 -3.62 1.08
N TRP A 352 12.26 -3.05 2.23
CA TRP A 352 13.25 -2.46 3.11
C TRP A 352 13.90 -3.51 4.01
N VAL A 353 15.21 -3.69 3.87
CA VAL A 353 16.04 -4.52 4.76
C VAL A 353 16.76 -3.58 5.74
N GLU A 354 16.31 -3.57 7.00
CA GLU A 354 16.79 -2.65 8.03
C GLU A 354 18.28 -2.84 8.33
N GLU A 355 18.75 -4.08 8.38
CA GLU A 355 20.17 -4.39 8.68
C GLU A 355 21.10 -3.91 7.56
N GLU A 356 20.64 -3.99 6.33
CA GLU A 356 21.37 -3.53 5.15
C GLU A 356 21.18 -2.04 4.88
N LEU A 357 20.18 -1.39 5.50
CA LEU A 357 19.71 -0.04 5.20
C LEU A 357 19.46 0.17 3.69
N PHE A 358 18.76 -0.78 3.07
CA PHE A 358 18.62 -0.87 1.61
C PHE A 358 17.22 -1.32 1.17
N CYS A 359 16.78 -0.83 0.01
CA CYS A 359 15.66 -1.37 -0.74
C CYS A 359 16.18 -2.53 -1.59
N TRP A 360 15.94 -3.74 -1.09
CA TRP A 360 16.42 -4.99 -1.65
C TRP A 360 15.39 -5.58 -2.61
N VAL A 361 15.82 -6.21 -3.70
CA VAL A 361 14.89 -6.79 -4.69
C VAL A 361 13.97 -7.85 -4.07
N ASN A 362 12.75 -7.92 -4.59
CA ASN A 362 11.80 -8.98 -4.29
C ASN A 362 11.97 -10.16 -5.28
N LYS A 363 12.09 -11.37 -4.74
CA LYS A 363 12.04 -12.66 -5.44
C LYS A 363 11.02 -13.57 -4.78
N GLY A 364 10.08 -14.05 -5.57
CA GLY A 364 9.03 -14.95 -5.10
C GLY A 364 9.51 -16.39 -4.89
N ILE A 365 8.65 -17.23 -4.32
CA ILE A 365 8.94 -18.65 -4.11
C ILE A 365 9.22 -19.33 -5.45
N GLY A 366 10.29 -20.12 -5.53
CA GLY A 366 10.71 -20.81 -6.75
C GLY A 366 11.50 -19.93 -7.74
N GLU A 367 11.65 -18.63 -7.49
CA GLU A 367 12.50 -17.76 -8.30
C GLU A 367 13.99 -17.90 -7.96
N SER A 368 14.84 -17.48 -8.90
CA SER A 368 16.29 -17.51 -8.70
C SER A 368 16.74 -16.40 -7.76
N CYS A 369 17.55 -16.75 -6.78
CA CYS A 369 18.09 -15.87 -5.75
C CYS A 369 19.60 -16.07 -5.58
N GLN A 370 20.23 -15.09 -4.94
CA GLN A 370 21.64 -15.04 -4.57
C GLN A 370 21.83 -14.95 -3.05
N ALA A 371 20.91 -14.29 -2.34
CA ALA A 371 20.90 -14.23 -0.87
C ALA A 371 19.47 -14.40 -0.31
N ASP A 372 19.35 -14.65 0.99
CA ASP A 372 18.08 -14.89 1.66
C ASP A 372 17.17 -13.65 1.60
N GLU A 373 17.77 -12.46 1.67
CA GLU A 373 17.10 -11.16 1.55
C GLU A 373 16.45 -10.98 0.19
N ASP A 374 16.87 -11.69 -0.87
CA ASP A 374 16.16 -11.65 -2.15
C ASP A 374 14.75 -12.22 -2.02
N CYS A 375 14.56 -13.20 -1.13
CA CYS A 375 13.36 -14.02 -1.07
C CYS A 375 12.26 -13.33 -0.23
N TYR A 376 11.46 -12.50 -0.90
CA TYR A 376 10.42 -11.71 -0.27
C TYR A 376 9.13 -11.75 -1.07
N VAL A 377 8.03 -11.98 -0.36
CA VAL A 377 6.66 -11.90 -0.88
C VAL A 377 5.86 -11.01 0.06
N GLU A 378 5.23 -9.97 -0.48
CA GLU A 378 4.38 -9.07 0.31
C GLU A 378 3.25 -9.86 0.98
N ASP A 379 2.93 -9.51 2.23
CA ASP A 379 1.92 -10.16 3.07
C ASP A 379 2.18 -11.64 3.43
N LEU A 380 3.37 -12.18 3.17
CA LEU A 380 3.79 -13.49 3.64
C LEU A 380 4.47 -13.38 5.01
N ASP A 381 3.81 -13.86 6.06
CA ASP A 381 4.30 -13.84 7.46
C ASP A 381 5.45 -14.84 7.74
N VAL A 382 6.08 -15.38 6.70
CA VAL A 382 7.10 -16.43 6.79
C VAL A 382 8.37 -15.98 6.07
N GLU A 383 9.50 -16.09 6.78
CA GLU A 383 10.82 -15.81 6.22
C GLU A 383 11.23 -16.94 5.26
N LEU A 384 11.38 -16.59 3.98
CA LEU A 384 11.87 -17.50 2.95
C LEU A 384 13.40 -17.60 3.02
N SER A 385 13.96 -18.64 2.42
CA SER A 385 15.41 -18.81 2.35
C SER A 385 15.85 -19.13 0.93
N CYS A 386 17.01 -18.60 0.54
CA CYS A 386 17.66 -18.86 -0.73
C CYS A 386 18.48 -20.15 -0.65
N SER A 387 17.87 -21.26 -1.06
CA SER A 387 18.51 -22.59 -1.07
C SER A 387 18.79 -23.07 -2.49
N ASN A 388 20.05 -23.39 -2.78
CA ASN A 388 20.51 -23.80 -4.11
C ASN A 388 20.17 -22.77 -5.21
N SER A 389 20.29 -21.48 -4.88
CA SER A 389 19.96 -20.34 -5.76
C SER A 389 18.48 -20.27 -6.15
N VAL A 390 17.59 -20.82 -5.33
CA VAL A 390 16.13 -20.72 -5.49
C VAL A 390 15.48 -20.36 -4.17
N CYS A 391 14.51 -19.44 -4.18
CA CYS A 391 13.74 -19.10 -3.00
C CYS A 391 12.84 -20.27 -2.59
N THR A 392 12.99 -20.70 -1.34
CA THR A 392 12.30 -21.87 -0.80
C THR A 392 11.64 -21.55 0.53
N CYS A 393 10.53 -22.24 0.79
CA CYS A 393 9.86 -22.21 2.06
C CYS A 393 10.73 -22.82 3.18
N PRO A 394 10.56 -22.37 4.43
CA PRO A 394 11.32 -22.91 5.56
C PRO A 394 10.97 -24.36 5.86
N ASN A 395 11.81 -25.01 6.68
CA ASN A 395 11.67 -26.42 7.01
C ASN A 395 10.29 -26.77 7.59
N GLY A 396 9.67 -27.83 7.05
CA GLY A 396 8.33 -28.29 7.47
C GLY A 396 7.19 -27.66 6.67
N THR A 397 7.50 -26.79 5.72
CA THR A 397 6.54 -26.18 4.80
C THR A 397 6.99 -26.36 3.35
N SER A 398 6.02 -26.43 2.45
CA SER A 398 6.21 -26.55 1.00
C SER A 398 5.48 -25.41 0.29
N ALA A 399 5.96 -25.03 -0.88
CA ALA A 399 5.24 -24.08 -1.73
C ALA A 399 3.86 -24.65 -2.13
N ASN A 400 2.83 -23.80 -2.15
CA ASN A 400 1.56 -24.15 -2.79
C ASN A 400 1.68 -24.25 -4.31
N SER A 401 0.61 -24.65 -4.99
CA SER A 401 0.65 -24.85 -6.45
C SER A 401 1.00 -23.59 -7.26
N ASP A 402 0.67 -22.41 -6.75
CA ASP A 402 0.91 -21.11 -7.40
C ASP A 402 2.20 -20.40 -6.91
N ASN A 403 2.97 -20.99 -5.99
CA ASN A 403 4.17 -20.39 -5.38
C ASN A 403 3.93 -19.03 -4.69
N THR A 404 2.75 -18.83 -4.11
CA THR A 404 2.37 -17.60 -3.41
C THR A 404 2.44 -17.72 -1.89
N LEU A 405 2.43 -18.95 -1.35
CA LEU A 405 2.44 -19.20 0.08
C LEU A 405 3.17 -20.50 0.42
N CYS A 406 3.61 -20.59 1.67
CA CYS A 406 4.21 -21.79 2.24
C CYS A 406 3.15 -22.56 3.03
N LYS A 407 2.68 -23.68 2.49
CA LYS A 407 1.76 -24.58 3.16
C LYS A 407 2.50 -25.56 4.06
N SER A 408 1.93 -25.86 5.23
CA SER A 408 2.53 -26.83 6.15
C SER A 408 2.49 -28.23 5.55
N ASP A 409 3.60 -28.98 5.62
CA ASP A 409 3.66 -30.37 5.14
C ASP A 409 2.77 -31.32 5.97
N ASN A 410 2.50 -30.94 7.21
CA ASN A 410 1.59 -31.61 8.13
C ASN A 410 0.71 -30.55 8.80
N ALA A 411 -0.22 -29.95 8.06
CA ALA A 411 -1.02 -28.85 8.57
C ALA A 411 -1.93 -29.30 9.73
N GLU A 412 -1.76 -28.68 10.90
CA GLU A 412 -2.64 -28.83 12.07
C GLU A 412 -3.74 -27.75 12.04
N LEU A 413 -4.64 -27.73 13.03
CA LEU A 413 -5.65 -26.69 13.10
C LEU A 413 -4.98 -25.31 13.27
N GLY A 414 -5.42 -24.32 12.48
CA GLY A 414 -4.83 -22.99 12.41
C GLY A 414 -3.69 -22.85 11.41
N ASP A 415 -3.17 -23.94 10.85
CA ASP A 415 -2.13 -23.89 9.82
C ASP A 415 -2.68 -23.57 8.44
N VAL A 416 -1.79 -23.07 7.58
CA VAL A 416 -2.10 -22.73 6.18
C VAL A 416 -2.26 -23.99 5.33
N CYS A 417 -3.33 -24.05 4.55
CA CYS A 417 -3.68 -25.16 3.66
C CYS A 417 -4.18 -24.66 2.30
N GLU A 418 -4.25 -25.57 1.32
CA GLU A 418 -4.78 -25.32 -0.02
C GLU A 418 -6.02 -26.18 -0.31
N GLU A 419 -6.04 -27.41 0.21
CA GLU A 419 -7.16 -28.34 0.10
C GLU A 419 -7.38 -29.12 1.40
N ASP A 420 -8.57 -29.69 1.59
CA ASP A 420 -8.94 -30.43 2.81
C ASP A 420 -7.96 -31.58 3.13
N SER A 421 -7.34 -32.18 2.11
CA SER A 421 -6.36 -33.26 2.30
C SER A 421 -5.02 -32.81 2.85
N ASP A 422 -4.72 -31.50 2.85
CA ASP A 422 -3.53 -30.96 3.51
C ASP A 422 -3.68 -31.00 5.04
N CYS A 423 -4.91 -30.92 5.56
CA CYS A 423 -5.18 -30.89 6.98
C CYS A 423 -5.08 -32.29 7.61
N THR A 424 -4.20 -32.43 8.59
CA THR A 424 -3.91 -33.70 9.26
C THR A 424 -4.87 -34.02 10.41
N ALA A 425 -5.49 -33.00 10.99
CA ALA A 425 -6.46 -33.14 12.06
C ALA A 425 -7.73 -33.86 11.58
N ALA A 426 -8.23 -34.82 12.36
CA ALA A 426 -9.43 -35.57 11.98
C ALA A 426 -10.66 -34.66 11.87
N ASN A 427 -11.45 -34.84 10.81
CA ASN A 427 -12.63 -34.04 10.48
C ASN A 427 -12.37 -32.53 10.31
N SER A 428 -11.12 -32.12 10.12
CA SER A 428 -10.80 -30.75 9.74
C SER A 428 -10.98 -30.55 8.24
N ALA A 429 -11.16 -29.29 7.84
CA ALA A 429 -11.30 -28.88 6.45
C ALA A 429 -10.50 -27.60 6.21
N CYS A 430 -10.10 -27.38 4.97
CA CYS A 430 -9.40 -26.17 4.56
C CYS A 430 -10.42 -25.09 4.20
N VAL A 431 -10.63 -24.13 5.10
CA VAL A 431 -11.58 -23.02 4.91
C VAL A 431 -10.81 -21.71 4.96
N ASP A 432 -10.97 -20.89 3.92
CA ASP A 432 -10.26 -19.61 3.79
C ASP A 432 -8.73 -19.74 3.97
N LEU A 433 -8.15 -20.81 3.39
CA LEU A 433 -6.72 -21.17 3.45
C LEU A 433 -6.20 -21.59 4.84
N VAL A 434 -7.09 -21.83 5.80
CA VAL A 434 -6.71 -22.26 7.15
C VAL A 434 -7.41 -23.58 7.49
N CYS A 435 -6.65 -24.53 8.04
CA CYS A 435 -7.22 -25.76 8.57
C CYS A 435 -8.08 -25.44 9.78
N THR A 436 -9.38 -25.66 9.67
CA THR A 436 -10.35 -25.35 10.73
C THR A 436 -11.38 -26.47 10.87
N CYS A 437 -12.18 -26.40 11.93
CA CYS A 437 -13.33 -27.28 12.06
C CYS A 437 -14.49 -26.75 11.19
N PRO A 438 -15.00 -27.57 10.24
CA PRO A 438 -16.14 -27.19 9.43
C PRO A 438 -17.42 -27.08 10.28
N ASP A 439 -18.49 -26.55 9.71
CA ASP A 439 -19.77 -26.36 10.40
C ASP A 439 -20.22 -27.62 11.16
N TYR A 440 -20.74 -27.40 12.38
CA TYR A 440 -21.18 -28.43 13.33
C TYR A 440 -20.06 -29.24 13.99
N TYR A 441 -18.80 -29.03 13.63
CA TYR A 441 -17.65 -29.55 14.36
C TYR A 441 -17.03 -28.45 15.21
N TYR A 442 -16.33 -28.84 16.27
CA TYR A 442 -15.65 -27.91 17.17
C TYR A 442 -14.34 -28.49 17.67
N GLU A 443 -13.40 -27.62 18.02
CA GLU A 443 -12.06 -28.01 18.44
C GLU A 443 -12.08 -28.63 19.85
N VAL A 444 -11.60 -29.86 19.97
CA VAL A 444 -11.36 -30.58 21.23
C VAL A 444 -10.05 -31.34 21.09
N ASP A 445 -9.09 -31.09 21.99
CA ASP A 445 -7.78 -31.76 22.00
C ASP A 445 -7.10 -31.75 20.61
N GLU A 446 -7.05 -30.58 19.95
CA GLU A 446 -6.43 -30.37 18.63
C GLU A 446 -7.09 -31.18 17.47
N ALA A 447 -8.30 -31.69 17.67
CA ALA A 447 -9.09 -32.39 16.66
C ALA A 447 -10.51 -31.81 16.54
N CYS A 448 -11.14 -32.04 15.38
CA CYS A 448 -12.53 -31.61 15.16
C CYS A 448 -13.50 -32.68 15.63
N ALA A 449 -14.08 -32.41 16.80
CA ALA A 449 -15.09 -33.23 17.42
C ALA A 449 -16.48 -32.93 16.84
N ALA A 450 -17.28 -33.97 16.64
CA ALA A 450 -18.64 -33.83 16.12
C ALA A 450 -19.58 -33.23 17.18
N GLY A 451 -20.11 -32.04 16.87
CA GLY A 451 -21.15 -31.35 17.62
C GLY A 451 -22.56 -31.75 17.22
N ILE A 452 -23.55 -31.00 17.70
CA ILE A 452 -24.95 -31.18 17.30
C ILE A 452 -25.09 -30.83 15.82
N ASN A 453 -25.83 -31.68 15.11
CA ASN A 453 -26.06 -31.70 13.67
C ASN A 453 -24.86 -32.16 12.81
N ALA A 454 -23.73 -32.53 13.42
CA ALA A 454 -22.61 -33.16 12.73
C ALA A 454 -22.95 -34.58 12.28
N THR A 455 -22.26 -35.09 11.26
CA THR A 455 -22.48 -36.44 10.74
C THR A 455 -21.94 -37.49 11.71
N CYS A 456 -22.70 -38.54 11.98
CA CYS A 456 -22.34 -39.63 12.88
C CYS A 456 -22.73 -41.00 12.30
N SER A 457 -22.07 -42.06 12.77
CA SER A 457 -22.44 -43.46 12.49
C SER A 457 -22.96 -44.19 13.74
N SER A 458 -22.61 -43.69 14.93
CA SER A 458 -23.00 -44.24 16.21
C SER A 458 -22.96 -43.18 17.30
N ASP A 459 -23.62 -43.42 18.44
CA ASP A 459 -23.65 -42.47 19.56
C ASP A 459 -22.26 -42.08 20.09
N SER A 460 -21.24 -42.95 19.94
CA SER A 460 -19.88 -42.64 20.37
C SER A 460 -19.16 -41.61 19.50
N ASP A 461 -19.69 -41.31 18.32
CA ASP A 461 -19.13 -40.30 17.42
C ASP A 461 -19.51 -38.89 17.89
N CYS A 462 -20.64 -38.76 18.61
CA CYS A 462 -21.15 -37.48 19.10
C CYS A 462 -20.42 -37.08 20.39
N SER A 463 -19.65 -35.99 20.32
CA SER A 463 -18.75 -35.58 21.41
C SER A 463 -19.44 -34.71 22.47
N VAL A 464 -20.60 -34.16 22.15
CA VAL A 464 -21.40 -33.35 23.07
C VAL A 464 -22.06 -34.24 24.11
N ALA A 465 -21.95 -33.88 25.39
CA ALA A 465 -22.58 -34.64 26.47
C ALA A 465 -24.12 -34.69 26.29
N ASN A 466 -24.72 -35.86 26.54
CA ASN A 466 -26.15 -36.11 26.35
C ASN A 466 -26.62 -35.99 24.88
N SER A 467 -25.72 -36.16 23.91
CA SER A 467 -26.09 -36.30 22.50
C SER A 467 -26.08 -37.76 22.05
N THR A 468 -26.88 -38.08 21.04
CA THR A 468 -27.00 -39.40 20.41
C THR A 468 -27.03 -39.27 18.89
N CYS A 469 -26.68 -40.33 18.20
CA CYS A 469 -26.73 -40.37 16.74
C CYS A 469 -28.14 -40.76 16.29
N THR A 470 -28.77 -39.87 15.52
CA THR A 470 -30.13 -40.08 15.01
C THR A 470 -30.16 -41.02 13.80
N ASP A 471 -31.36 -41.51 13.45
CA ASP A 471 -31.57 -42.32 12.24
C ASP A 471 -31.19 -41.58 10.94
N ASP A 472 -31.19 -40.25 10.97
CA ASP A 472 -30.75 -39.38 9.87
C ASP A 472 -29.21 -39.22 9.81
N LEU A 473 -28.47 -39.99 10.61
CA LEU A 473 -27.01 -39.99 10.71
C LEU A 473 -26.40 -38.66 11.15
N VAL A 474 -27.13 -37.92 11.99
CA VAL A 474 -26.65 -36.68 12.61
C VAL A 474 -26.75 -36.72 14.13
N CYS A 475 -25.81 -36.07 14.81
CA CYS A 475 -25.83 -35.95 16.26
C CYS A 475 -26.95 -35.01 16.71
N ALA A 476 -27.79 -35.44 17.65
CA ALA A 476 -28.81 -34.61 18.26
C ALA A 476 -28.80 -34.79 19.78
N CYS A 477 -29.37 -33.84 20.51
CA CYS A 477 -29.56 -34.03 21.94
C CYS A 477 -30.50 -35.22 22.18
N GLY A 478 -30.14 -36.06 23.15
CA GLY A 478 -30.93 -37.22 23.56
C GLY A 478 -32.26 -36.82 24.20
N ASP A 479 -33.06 -37.82 24.52
CA ASP A 479 -34.37 -37.62 25.15
C ASP A 479 -34.23 -36.77 26.45
N ASP A 480 -35.10 -35.77 26.61
CA ASP A 480 -35.11 -34.77 27.69
C ASP A 480 -34.03 -33.67 27.64
N PHE A 481 -33.31 -33.52 26.52
CA PHE A 481 -32.35 -32.43 26.30
C PHE A 481 -32.64 -31.63 25.03
N VAL A 482 -32.22 -30.37 25.00
CA VAL A 482 -32.35 -29.48 23.83
C VAL A 482 -31.03 -28.75 23.56
N SER A 483 -30.75 -28.49 22.28
CA SER A 483 -29.56 -27.77 21.85
C SER A 483 -29.80 -26.26 21.85
N ASP A 484 -28.95 -25.51 22.54
CA ASP A 484 -28.87 -24.05 22.45
C ASP A 484 -27.79 -23.65 21.42
N GLU A 485 -26.64 -24.33 21.50
CA GLU A 485 -25.53 -24.21 20.55
C GLU A 485 -25.14 -25.59 19.99
N SER A 486 -24.28 -25.62 18.97
CA SER A 486 -23.76 -26.89 18.42
C SER A 486 -22.90 -27.68 19.41
N THR A 487 -22.53 -27.09 20.55
CA THR A 487 -21.58 -27.65 21.53
C THR A 487 -22.23 -28.04 22.86
N SER A 488 -23.54 -27.81 23.03
CA SER A 488 -24.21 -28.01 24.33
C SER A 488 -25.63 -28.59 24.19
N CYS A 489 -25.94 -29.54 25.07
CA CYS A 489 -27.29 -30.07 25.28
C CYS A 489 -27.74 -29.73 26.69
N LEU A 490 -28.70 -28.82 26.80
CA LEU A 490 -29.26 -28.37 28.05
C LEU A 490 -30.47 -29.22 28.44
N PRO A 491 -30.66 -29.52 29.73
CA PRO A 491 -31.82 -30.27 30.17
C PRO A 491 -33.09 -29.47 29.89
N VAL A 492 -34.10 -30.14 29.37
CA VAL A 492 -35.42 -29.58 29.18
C VAL A 492 -35.99 -29.15 30.55
N ALA A 493 -36.54 -27.94 30.62
CA ALA A 493 -37.06 -27.35 31.85
C ALA A 493 -38.56 -27.08 31.71
N THR A 494 -39.30 -27.30 32.80
CA THR A 494 -40.73 -27.00 32.90
C THR A 494 -40.97 -25.69 33.65
N TYR A 495 -42.23 -25.22 33.66
CA TYR A 495 -42.59 -23.94 34.29
C TYR A 495 -42.10 -23.85 35.74
N GLY A 496 -41.38 -22.77 36.06
CA GLY A 496 -40.81 -22.49 37.37
C GLY A 496 -39.49 -23.21 37.69
N GLU A 497 -38.99 -24.08 36.82
CA GLU A 497 -37.66 -24.69 36.97
C GLU A 497 -36.56 -23.76 36.46
N SER A 498 -35.34 -23.96 36.97
CA SER A 498 -34.17 -23.17 36.56
C SER A 498 -33.82 -23.42 35.10
N CYS A 499 -33.49 -22.36 34.39
CA CYS A 499 -33.11 -22.39 32.97
C CYS A 499 -31.91 -21.48 32.70
N GLU A 500 -31.26 -21.71 31.57
CA GLU A 500 -30.13 -20.94 31.04
C GLU A 500 -30.48 -20.30 29.69
N SER A 501 -31.29 -20.99 28.85
CA SER A 501 -31.77 -20.50 27.55
C SER A 501 -33.26 -20.75 27.34
N ASP A 502 -33.89 -19.93 26.49
CA ASP A 502 -35.33 -19.98 26.15
C ASP A 502 -35.76 -21.32 25.53
N ILE A 503 -34.84 -22.02 24.86
CA ILE A 503 -35.12 -23.30 24.21
C ILE A 503 -35.49 -24.39 25.23
N GLN A 504 -34.97 -24.32 26.45
CA GLN A 504 -35.27 -25.28 27.53
C GLN A 504 -36.73 -25.23 27.96
N CYS A 505 -37.34 -24.06 27.92
CA CYS A 505 -38.72 -23.82 28.35
C CYS A 505 -39.71 -24.07 27.21
N SER A 506 -39.42 -23.48 26.04
CA SER A 506 -40.33 -23.46 24.90
C SER A 506 -40.58 -24.84 24.26
N THR A 507 -39.69 -25.81 24.52
CA THR A 507 -39.80 -27.18 24.03
C THR A 507 -40.92 -28.00 24.70
N THR A 508 -41.22 -27.76 25.98
CA THR A 508 -42.29 -28.48 26.72
C THR A 508 -43.59 -27.71 26.74
N LEU A 509 -43.51 -26.39 26.83
CA LEU A 509 -44.68 -25.53 26.94
C LEU A 509 -44.53 -24.29 26.04
N SER A 510 -45.43 -24.17 25.07
CA SER A 510 -45.48 -23.00 24.19
C SER A 510 -45.69 -21.69 24.96
N ASN A 511 -45.12 -20.60 24.45
CA ASN A 511 -45.17 -19.25 25.03
C ASN A 511 -44.50 -19.15 26.41
N THR A 512 -43.41 -19.90 26.58
CA THR A 512 -42.52 -19.81 27.75
C THR A 512 -41.11 -19.45 27.31
N TYR A 513 -40.39 -18.75 28.18
CA TYR A 513 -39.02 -18.32 27.97
C TYR A 513 -38.27 -18.32 29.31
N CYS A 514 -36.95 -18.15 29.27
CA CYS A 514 -36.14 -18.15 30.47
C CYS A 514 -36.13 -16.75 31.11
N ALA A 515 -36.89 -16.59 32.19
CA ALA A 515 -37.06 -15.30 32.85
C ALA A 515 -36.11 -15.12 34.03
N VAL A 516 -35.57 -13.90 34.20
CA VAL A 516 -34.82 -13.53 35.40
C VAL A 516 -35.80 -13.17 36.51
N VAL A 517 -35.82 -13.98 37.56
CA VAL A 517 -36.60 -13.77 38.78
C VAL A 517 -35.73 -13.11 39.84
N THR A 518 -36.16 -11.93 40.30
CA THR A 518 -35.50 -11.19 41.38
C THR A 518 -36.18 -11.51 42.71
N SER A 519 -35.45 -12.15 43.63
CA SER A 519 -35.96 -12.47 44.97
C SER A 519 -35.44 -11.46 45.98
N THR A 520 -36.32 -10.61 46.52
CA THR A 520 -35.98 -9.65 47.57
C THR A 520 -36.30 -10.24 48.94
N THR A 521 -35.36 -10.97 49.53
CA THR A 521 -35.38 -11.30 50.95
C THR A 521 -34.19 -10.65 51.64
N ASP A 522 -34.46 -9.68 52.52
CA ASP A 522 -33.57 -9.08 53.51
C ASP A 522 -32.06 -9.01 53.14
N ALA A 523 -31.69 -7.93 52.43
CA ALA A 523 -30.35 -7.35 52.31
C ALA A 523 -29.32 -7.95 51.32
N GLU A 524 -29.68 -8.87 50.42
CA GLU A 524 -28.89 -9.16 49.21
C GLU A 524 -29.81 -9.50 48.02
N GLU A 525 -29.57 -8.86 46.87
CA GLU A 525 -30.32 -9.04 45.64
C GLU A 525 -29.75 -10.25 44.90
N THR A 526 -30.52 -11.33 44.81
CA THR A 526 -30.14 -12.53 44.05
C THR A 526 -31.05 -12.69 42.84
N ASN A 527 -30.44 -12.65 41.66
CA ASN A 527 -31.11 -12.92 40.39
C ASN A 527 -31.00 -14.42 40.11
N THR A 528 -32.13 -15.10 40.03
CA THR A 528 -32.22 -16.51 39.64
C THR A 528 -33.01 -16.60 38.35
N THR A 529 -32.60 -17.42 37.40
CA THR A 529 -33.35 -17.65 36.16
C THR A 529 -34.31 -18.83 36.31
N SER A 530 -35.54 -18.70 35.80
CA SER A 530 -36.52 -19.80 35.75
C SER A 530 -37.47 -19.66 34.57
N CYS A 531 -38.00 -20.78 34.07
CA CYS A 531 -38.98 -20.77 32.99
C CYS A 531 -40.27 -20.07 33.43
N ASP A 532 -40.64 -19.00 32.74
CA ASP A 532 -41.89 -18.27 32.97
C ASP A 532 -42.65 -18.06 31.65
N CYS A 533 -43.92 -17.69 31.74
CA CYS A 533 -44.70 -17.34 30.57
C CYS A 533 -44.20 -16.01 29.98
N GLU A 534 -44.24 -15.90 28.65
CA GLU A 534 -44.02 -14.62 27.96
C GLU A 534 -44.92 -13.50 28.51
N SER A 535 -44.52 -12.23 28.32
CA SER A 535 -45.15 -11.08 28.98
C SER A 535 -46.66 -10.94 28.78
N ASP A 536 -47.18 -11.40 27.64
CA ASP A 536 -48.60 -11.33 27.30
C ASP A 536 -49.41 -12.55 27.77
N TYR A 537 -48.73 -13.53 28.35
CA TYR A 537 -49.31 -14.79 28.81
C TYR A 537 -49.22 -14.92 30.32
N HIS A 538 -50.11 -15.70 30.91
CA HIS A 538 -50.05 -16.07 32.31
C HIS A 538 -50.17 -17.58 32.46
N TYR A 539 -49.54 -18.11 33.51
CA TYR A 539 -49.60 -19.53 33.80
C TYR A 539 -50.93 -19.88 34.46
N SER A 540 -51.66 -20.85 33.89
CA SER A 540 -52.92 -21.34 34.45
C SER A 540 -53.19 -22.77 33.98
N TYR A 541 -53.66 -23.65 34.87
CA TYR A 541 -53.98 -25.06 34.56
C TYR A 541 -52.90 -25.83 33.78
N GLY A 542 -51.62 -25.54 34.02
CA GLY A 542 -50.50 -26.24 33.37
C GLY A 542 -50.13 -25.72 31.98
N ALA A 543 -50.64 -24.57 31.55
CA ALA A 543 -50.22 -23.92 30.31
C ALA A 543 -50.20 -22.39 30.42
N CYS A 544 -49.51 -21.73 29.48
CA CYS A 544 -49.47 -20.28 29.35
C CYS A 544 -50.60 -19.80 28.43
N TYR A 545 -51.61 -19.15 29.01
CA TYR A 545 -52.76 -18.59 28.30
C TYR A 545 -52.59 -17.08 28.13
N LEU A 546 -53.09 -16.55 27.02
CA LEU A 546 -53.04 -15.11 26.75
C LEU A 546 -53.86 -14.35 27.81
N LYS A 547 -53.28 -13.30 28.39
CA LYS A 547 -53.93 -12.46 29.41
C LYS A 547 -55.16 -11.75 28.82
N SER A 548 -56.36 -12.18 29.21
CA SER A 548 -57.62 -11.50 28.86
C SER A 548 -58.17 -10.76 30.08
N ALA A 549 -58.45 -9.46 29.92
CA ALA A 549 -58.91 -8.60 31.01
C ALA A 549 -60.42 -8.74 31.25
N ILE A 550 -60.92 -8.17 32.36
CA ILE A 550 -62.36 -8.13 32.65
C ILE A 550 -63.10 -7.40 31.52
N GLY A 551 -64.08 -8.07 30.92
CA GLY A 551 -64.86 -7.57 29.79
C GLY A 551 -64.44 -8.15 28.43
N ASP A 552 -63.28 -8.79 28.34
CA ASP A 552 -62.83 -9.46 27.12
C ASP A 552 -63.50 -10.81 26.91
N SER A 553 -63.55 -11.26 25.65
CA SER A 553 -64.09 -12.58 25.32
C SER A 553 -63.17 -13.69 25.80
N CYS A 554 -63.72 -14.69 26.46
CA CYS A 554 -62.99 -15.88 26.92
C CYS A 554 -63.68 -17.16 26.43
N SER A 555 -62.88 -18.18 26.16
CA SER A 555 -63.31 -19.51 25.73
C SER A 555 -63.19 -20.53 26.85
N THR A 556 -62.16 -20.40 27.70
CA THR A 556 -61.89 -21.28 28.82
C THR A 556 -61.82 -20.51 30.14
N LEU A 557 -61.92 -21.22 31.27
CA LEU A 557 -61.72 -20.63 32.60
C LEU A 557 -60.29 -20.13 32.81
N ALA A 558 -59.34 -20.57 31.97
CA ALA A 558 -57.92 -20.24 32.07
C ALA A 558 -57.55 -18.95 31.33
N ASP A 559 -58.41 -18.38 30.48
CA ASP A 559 -58.07 -17.22 29.64
C ASP A 559 -58.09 -15.88 30.42
N CYS A 560 -58.83 -15.84 31.53
CA CYS A 560 -59.09 -14.60 32.26
C CYS A 560 -58.02 -14.31 33.30
N TYR A 561 -57.45 -13.10 33.24
CA TYR A 561 -56.37 -12.66 34.12
C TYR A 561 -56.65 -11.30 34.75
N VAL A 562 -56.32 -11.17 36.03
CA VAL A 562 -56.34 -9.91 36.78
C VAL A 562 -55.10 -9.84 37.66
N GLU A 563 -54.55 -8.63 37.83
CA GLU A 563 -53.38 -8.37 38.68
C GLU A 563 -53.71 -8.46 40.18
N THR A 564 -54.98 -8.23 40.55
CA THR A 564 -55.44 -8.27 41.95
C THR A 564 -56.73 -9.07 42.06
N GLY A 565 -56.76 -10.05 42.98
CA GLY A 565 -57.90 -10.94 43.19
C GLY A 565 -58.07 -11.98 42.09
N SER A 566 -56.96 -12.58 41.63
CA SER A 566 -56.91 -13.62 40.58
C SER A 566 -57.79 -14.83 40.86
N GLU A 567 -58.00 -15.17 42.13
CA GLU A 567 -58.90 -16.22 42.60
C GLU A 567 -60.39 -15.89 42.40
N TYR A 568 -60.69 -14.62 42.11
CA TYR A 568 -62.05 -14.12 41.93
C TYR A 568 -62.36 -13.76 40.47
N VAL A 569 -61.50 -14.05 39.49
CA VAL A 569 -61.83 -13.87 38.07
C VAL A 569 -62.22 -15.20 37.44
N VAL A 570 -63.32 -15.21 36.67
CA VAL A 570 -63.80 -16.40 35.95
C VAL A 570 -64.34 -16.03 34.58
N CYS A 571 -64.23 -16.97 33.64
CA CYS A 571 -64.93 -16.86 32.37
C CYS A 571 -66.43 -17.14 32.57
N ARG A 572 -67.28 -16.11 32.44
CA ARG A 572 -68.73 -16.21 32.65
C ARG A 572 -69.47 -15.80 31.39
N SER A 573 -70.17 -16.77 30.79
CA SER A 573 -70.94 -16.57 29.55
C SER A 573 -70.08 -16.08 28.38
N GLY A 574 -68.83 -16.56 28.28
CA GLY A 574 -67.89 -16.20 27.22
C GLY A 574 -67.22 -14.84 27.40
N VAL A 575 -67.33 -14.22 28.59
CA VAL A 575 -66.69 -12.95 28.92
C VAL A 575 -66.03 -13.03 30.29
N CYS A 576 -64.83 -12.48 30.45
CA CYS A 576 -64.12 -12.44 31.73
C CYS A 576 -64.82 -11.51 32.73
N ALA A 577 -65.16 -12.05 33.91
CA ALA A 577 -65.85 -11.30 34.95
C ALA A 577 -65.47 -11.78 36.36
N CYS A 578 -65.65 -10.92 37.36
CA CYS A 578 -65.47 -11.33 38.75
C CYS A 578 -66.54 -12.34 39.20
N THR A 579 -66.18 -13.21 40.15
CA THR A 579 -67.08 -14.13 40.86
C THR A 579 -68.12 -13.36 41.67
N TRP A 580 -69.17 -14.03 42.13
CA TRP A 580 -70.30 -13.39 42.83
C TRP A 580 -69.92 -12.71 44.15
N ASP A 581 -68.81 -13.11 44.75
CA ASP A 581 -68.33 -12.60 46.04
C ASP A 581 -67.37 -11.40 45.89
N ALA A 582 -67.08 -11.00 44.65
CA ALA A 582 -66.17 -9.89 44.33
C ALA A 582 -66.76 -8.97 43.25
N THR A 583 -66.36 -7.70 43.29
CA THR A 583 -66.74 -6.68 42.31
C THR A 583 -65.50 -6.21 41.54
N ALA A 584 -65.66 -5.95 40.24
CA ALA A 584 -64.59 -5.41 39.41
C ALA A 584 -64.29 -3.96 39.83
N SER A 585 -63.09 -3.73 40.36
CA SER A 585 -62.59 -2.39 40.74
C SER A 585 -61.98 -1.67 39.54
N SER A 586 -61.33 -2.43 38.66
CA SER A 586 -60.78 -2.00 37.37
C SER A 586 -60.93 -3.12 36.34
N THR A 587 -60.45 -2.95 35.12
CA THR A 587 -60.36 -4.04 34.13
C THR A 587 -59.35 -5.13 34.52
N THR A 588 -58.49 -4.88 35.51
CA THR A 588 -57.43 -5.79 35.97
C THR A 588 -57.51 -6.13 37.46
N ALA A 589 -58.64 -5.86 38.13
CA ALA A 589 -58.78 -6.11 39.57
C ALA A 589 -60.20 -6.52 39.99
N CYS A 590 -60.29 -7.64 40.70
CA CYS A 590 -61.48 -8.08 41.43
C CYS A 590 -61.25 -7.87 42.95
N VAL A 591 -62.17 -7.16 43.61
CA VAL A 591 -62.09 -6.90 45.06
C VAL A 591 -63.32 -7.41 45.78
N ILE A 592 -63.14 -8.03 46.95
CA ILE A 592 -64.23 -8.56 47.76
C ILE A 592 -65.09 -7.39 48.26
N SER A 593 -66.40 -7.46 48.02
CA SER A 593 -67.33 -6.48 48.54
C SER A 593 -67.58 -6.73 50.03
N THR A 594 -66.82 -6.08 50.92
CA THR A 594 -67.21 -5.98 52.33
C THR A 594 -68.40 -5.02 52.43
N SER A 595 -69.62 -5.55 52.33
CA SER A 595 -70.78 -4.77 52.72
C SER A 595 -70.77 -4.61 54.25
N ASP A 596 -70.56 -3.37 54.74
CA ASP A 596 -70.89 -2.95 56.11
C ASP A 596 -72.41 -3.06 56.33
N ALA A 597 -72.92 -4.29 56.44
CA ALA A 597 -74.29 -4.58 56.79
C ALA A 597 -74.43 -4.69 58.33
N ALA A 598 -74.03 -3.65 59.06
CA ALA A 598 -74.18 -3.59 60.52
C ALA A 598 -74.69 -2.22 61.04
N SER A 599 -75.30 -1.39 60.19
CA SER A 599 -75.74 -0.03 60.58
C SER A 599 -77.17 0.35 60.15
N PHE A 600 -78.04 -0.63 59.82
CA PHE A 600 -79.44 -0.35 59.45
C PHE A 600 -80.53 -1.12 60.21
N PHE A 601 -80.22 -1.77 61.35
CA PHE A 601 -81.21 -2.53 62.15
C PHE A 601 -81.32 -2.15 63.64
N LEU A 602 -80.99 -0.91 64.02
CA LEU A 602 -81.13 -0.44 65.43
C LEU A 602 -81.95 0.85 65.63
N SER A 603 -82.54 1.45 64.58
CA SER A 603 -83.29 2.71 64.71
C SER A 603 -84.82 2.59 64.77
N THR A 604 -85.39 1.39 64.63
CA THR A 604 -86.85 1.19 64.73
C THR A 604 -87.32 0.60 66.07
N TRP A 605 -86.39 0.20 66.96
CA TRP A 605 -86.72 -0.25 68.33
C TRP A 605 -86.71 0.87 69.38
N LEU A 606 -85.99 1.98 69.17
CA LEU A 606 -86.10 3.16 70.04
C LEU A 606 -87.36 4.01 69.77
N GLY A 607 -87.92 3.94 68.55
CA GLY A 607 -89.16 4.66 68.19
C GLY A 607 -90.44 4.05 68.75
N LEU A 608 -90.46 2.73 68.98
CA LEU A 608 -91.62 2.01 69.55
C LEU A 608 -91.62 1.96 71.09
N ILE A 609 -90.48 2.18 71.74
CA ILE A 609 -90.37 2.33 73.20
C ILE A 609 -90.74 3.78 73.64
N LEU A 610 -90.53 4.78 72.78
CA LEU A 610 -90.94 6.17 73.07
C LEU A 610 -92.41 6.48 72.78
N LEU A 611 -93.14 5.60 72.07
CA LEU A 611 -94.60 5.72 71.88
C LEU A 611 -95.42 4.98 72.96
N SER A 612 -94.81 4.07 73.71
CA SER A 612 -95.47 3.30 74.79
C SER A 612 -95.32 3.93 76.19
N VAL A 613 -94.45 4.94 76.35
CA VAL A 613 -94.31 5.70 77.61
C VAL A 613 -95.18 6.97 77.64
N LYS A 614 -95.71 7.44 76.49
CA LYS A 614 -96.55 8.65 76.40
C LYS A 614 -98.07 8.41 76.43
N ILE A 615 -98.52 7.16 76.62
CA ILE A 615 -99.95 6.82 76.79
C ILE A 615 -100.26 6.31 78.22
N CYS A 616 -99.27 6.21 79.11
CA CYS A 616 -99.50 5.73 80.48
C CYS A 616 -99.37 6.76 81.63
N LEU A 617 -99.07 8.04 81.39
CA LEU A 617 -99.05 9.07 82.44
C LEU A 617 -99.38 10.46 81.87
N VAL A 618 -100.59 10.95 82.18
CA VAL A 618 -101.05 12.37 82.22
C VAL A 618 -101.15 13.14 80.89
#